data_AF-R6XX60-F1
#
_entry.id   AF-R6XX60-F1
#
_cell.length_a   1.000
_cell.length_b   1.000
_cell.length_c   1.000
_cell.angle_alpha   90.00
_cell.angle_beta   90.00
_cell.angle_gamma   90.00
#
_symmetry.space_group_name_H-M   'P 1'
#
loop_
_entity.id
_entity.type
_entity.pdbx_description
1 polymer ?
#
loop_
_entity_poly.entity_id
_entity_poly.type
_entity_poly.pdbx_seq_one_letter_code
_entity_poly.pdbx_strand_id
1 'polypeptide(L)'
;MIIRNNIGERIAFFRRLNNYTQKYLGELLGFSDKTCDVRVAQYESGDRIPKDAMLEKIAAIFNISPGTLDIPNINSWARRMQIFFAMEDKYGSEIKKIDGEYYLRIEKTYPDEPCITGVRNAVLQEWVDMYTALQEGKITKSEYDYWRYNYPQRGNYNYITFRRDYIEEVDSYPVKYKALLDFKEEVQEATAENKAVDDKTIQDLEARYQEAERLISQELAELRQAIDNAKRSK
;
A
#
# COMPACT_ATOMS: atom_id res chain seq x y z
N MET A 1 30.44 13.55 -5.02
CA MET A 1 29.49 14.32 -4.18
C MET A 1 28.77 13.32 -3.29
N ILE A 2 29.06 13.31 -1.99
CA ILE A 2 28.37 12.45 -1.02
C ILE A 2 27.01 13.09 -0.81
N ILE A 3 25.94 12.47 -1.30
CA ILE A 3 24.60 13.01 -1.09
C ILE A 3 24.18 12.68 0.35
N ARG A 4 23.86 13.73 1.11
CA ARG A 4 23.66 13.64 2.57
C ARG A 4 22.22 13.27 2.96
N ASN A 5 21.27 13.42 2.04
CA ASN A 5 19.85 13.23 2.35
C ASN A 5 19.09 12.59 1.18
N ASN A 6 18.22 11.61 1.50
CA ASN A 6 17.41 10.84 0.56
C ASN A 6 16.42 11.73 -0.21
N ILE A 7 15.83 12.73 0.45
CA ILE A 7 14.95 13.71 -0.20
C ILE A 7 15.67 14.42 -1.36
N GLY A 8 16.93 14.83 -1.15
CA GLY A 8 17.73 15.49 -2.18
C GLY A 8 17.99 14.61 -3.40
N GLU A 9 18.28 13.31 -3.17
CA GLU A 9 18.43 12.30 -4.22
C GLU A 9 17.14 12.16 -5.04
N ARG A 10 15.99 12.10 -4.36
CA ARG A 10 14.68 11.97 -5.01
C ARG A 10 14.34 13.20 -5.85
N ILE A 11 14.58 14.41 -5.32
CA ILE A 11 14.40 15.66 -6.08
C ILE A 11 15.28 15.66 -7.33
N ALA A 12 16.57 15.32 -7.18
CA ALA A 12 17.49 15.26 -8.31
C ALA A 12 17.07 14.21 -9.36
N PHE A 13 16.60 13.05 -8.91
CA PHE A 13 16.09 11.98 -9.76
C PHE A 13 14.90 12.45 -10.60
N PHE A 14 13.85 12.99 -9.98
CA PHE A 14 12.65 13.45 -10.70
C PHE A 14 12.91 14.67 -11.57
N ARG A 15 13.80 15.58 -11.15
CA ARG A 15 14.22 16.70 -12.00
C ARG A 15 14.86 16.19 -13.29
N ARG A 16 15.77 15.23 -13.21
CA ARG A 16 16.44 14.63 -14.38
C ARG A 16 15.47 13.82 -15.23
N LEU A 17 14.55 13.08 -14.60
CA LEU A 17 13.50 12.33 -15.29
C LEU A 17 12.63 13.25 -16.18
N ASN A 18 12.36 14.47 -15.72
CA ASN A 18 11.61 15.48 -16.46
C ASN A 18 12.48 16.36 -17.38
N ASN A 19 13.79 16.10 -17.48
CA ASN A 19 14.75 16.91 -18.25
C ASN A 19 14.84 18.39 -17.80
N TYR A 20 14.58 18.68 -16.54
CA TYR A 20 14.62 20.04 -16.00
C TYR A 20 16.05 20.41 -15.57
N THR A 21 16.46 21.65 -15.85
CA THR A 21 17.67 22.22 -15.23
C THR A 21 17.35 22.64 -13.79
N GLN A 22 18.38 22.80 -12.95
CA GLN A 22 18.16 23.31 -11.58
C GLN A 22 17.54 24.72 -11.61
N LYS A 23 17.98 25.56 -12.57
CA LYS A 23 17.42 26.88 -12.81
C LYS A 23 15.94 26.81 -13.17
N TYR A 24 15.56 25.98 -14.14
CA TYR A 24 14.17 25.84 -14.59
C TYR A 24 13.25 25.33 -13.47
N LEU A 25 13.69 24.34 -12.69
CA LEU A 25 12.93 23.89 -11.52
C LEU A 25 12.79 25.02 -10.48
N GLY A 26 13.84 25.82 -10.25
CA GLY A 26 13.79 26.97 -9.35
C GLY A 26 12.83 28.06 -9.81
N GLU A 27 12.74 28.31 -11.12
CA GLU A 27 11.76 29.22 -11.73
C GLU A 27 10.32 28.73 -11.50
N LEU A 28 10.05 27.44 -11.74
CA LEU A 28 8.74 26.82 -11.46
C LEU A 28 8.34 26.90 -9.97
N LEU A 29 9.33 26.85 -9.07
CA LEU A 29 9.14 27.01 -7.63
C LEU A 29 8.95 28.47 -7.19
N GLY A 30 9.04 29.43 -8.12
CA GLY A 30 8.87 30.87 -7.85
C GLY A 30 10.06 31.49 -7.11
N PHE A 31 11.27 30.92 -7.25
CA PHE A 31 12.48 31.56 -6.73
C PHE A 31 12.88 32.74 -7.61
N SER A 32 13.59 33.71 -7.03
CA SER A 32 14.15 34.81 -7.83
C SER A 32 15.23 34.29 -8.76
N ASP A 33 15.30 34.81 -9.99
CA ASP A 33 16.23 34.41 -11.04
C ASP A 33 17.68 34.24 -10.58
N LYS A 34 18.14 35.11 -9.67
CA LYS A 34 19.51 35.09 -9.12
C LYS A 34 19.81 33.90 -8.21
N THR A 35 18.79 33.15 -7.80
CA THR A 35 18.87 32.11 -6.75
C THR A 35 18.19 30.80 -7.14
N CYS A 36 17.57 30.73 -8.32
CA CYS A 36 16.78 29.57 -8.76
C CYS A 36 17.60 28.27 -8.71
N ASP A 37 18.75 28.27 -9.36
CA ASP A 37 19.69 27.16 -9.43
C ASP A 37 20.32 26.83 -8.06
N VAL A 38 20.81 27.85 -7.34
CA VAL A 38 21.48 27.68 -6.04
C VAL A 38 20.56 27.02 -5.02
N ARG A 39 19.30 27.46 -4.92
CA ARG A 39 18.35 26.89 -3.94
C ARG A 39 17.98 25.44 -4.28
N VAL A 40 17.81 25.12 -5.56
CA VAL A 40 17.55 23.73 -5.98
C VAL A 40 18.78 22.87 -5.73
N ALA A 41 20.00 23.35 -6.02
CA ALA A 41 21.23 22.63 -5.75
C ALA A 41 21.43 22.36 -4.24
N GLN A 42 21.04 23.29 -3.37
CA GLN A 42 21.04 23.09 -1.92
C GLN A 42 20.05 22.01 -1.47
N TYR A 43 18.88 21.91 -2.11
CA TYR A 43 17.96 20.80 -1.85
C TYR A 43 18.53 19.46 -2.31
N GLU A 44 19.09 19.39 -3.52
CA GLU A 44 19.63 18.16 -4.11
C GLU A 44 20.87 17.63 -3.38
N SER A 45 21.70 18.53 -2.84
CA SER A 45 22.86 18.18 -2.02
C SER A 45 22.50 17.74 -0.61
N GLY A 46 21.32 18.14 -0.13
CA GLY A 46 20.90 17.99 1.26
C GLY A 46 21.45 19.07 2.20
N ASP A 47 22.12 20.11 1.68
CA ASP A 47 22.55 21.27 2.48
C ASP A 47 21.34 22.06 3.01
N ARG A 48 20.19 21.91 2.35
CA ARG A 48 18.90 22.41 2.82
C ARG A 48 17.84 21.33 2.70
N ILE A 49 17.05 21.15 3.75
CA ILE A 49 15.89 20.25 3.73
C ILE A 49 14.63 21.09 3.39
N PRO A 50 13.90 20.78 2.31
CA PRO A 50 12.62 21.43 2.04
C PRO A 50 11.63 21.12 3.16
N LYS A 51 10.86 22.13 3.58
CA LYS A 51 9.71 21.94 4.49
C LYS A 51 8.53 21.33 3.71
N ASP A 52 7.55 20.80 4.41
CA ASP A 52 6.38 20.10 3.83
C ASP A 52 5.70 20.90 2.71
N ALA A 53 5.37 22.17 2.94
CA ALA A 53 4.77 23.03 1.92
C ALA A 53 5.65 23.23 0.66
N MET A 54 6.97 23.08 0.78
CA MET A 54 7.89 23.08 -0.37
C MET A 54 7.96 21.71 -1.03
N LEU A 55 7.92 20.61 -0.25
CA LEU A 55 7.84 19.25 -0.78
C LEU A 55 6.57 19.06 -1.60
N GLU A 56 5.42 19.54 -1.13
CA GLU A 56 4.16 19.51 -1.86
C GLU A 56 4.24 20.26 -3.19
N LYS A 57 4.87 21.44 -3.22
CA LYS A 57 5.08 22.21 -4.45
C LYS A 57 5.98 21.46 -5.44
N ILE A 58 7.08 20.88 -4.96
CA ILE A 58 7.99 20.11 -5.81
C ILE A 58 7.28 18.87 -6.36
N ALA A 59 6.54 18.15 -5.52
CA ALA A 59 5.76 16.98 -5.91
C ALA A 59 4.69 17.33 -6.95
N ALA A 60 3.99 18.46 -6.77
CA ALA A 60 3.00 18.96 -7.72
C ALA A 60 3.62 19.29 -9.10
N ILE A 61 4.80 19.91 -9.14
CA ILE A 61 5.53 20.19 -10.39
C ILE A 61 5.86 18.89 -11.14
N PHE A 62 6.25 17.84 -10.41
CA PHE A 62 6.55 16.53 -11.01
C PHE A 62 5.31 15.66 -11.23
N ASN A 63 4.13 16.10 -10.82
CA ASN A 63 2.88 15.32 -10.84
C ASN A 63 3.03 13.95 -10.14
N ILE A 64 3.56 13.98 -8.91
CA ILE A 64 3.78 12.82 -8.03
C ILE A 64 3.21 13.08 -6.63
N SER A 65 3.05 12.02 -5.83
CA SER A 65 2.70 12.11 -4.42
C SER A 65 3.85 12.72 -3.58
N PRO A 66 3.60 13.57 -2.57
CA PRO A 66 4.65 14.06 -1.67
C PRO A 66 5.46 12.96 -0.99
N GLY A 67 4.85 11.85 -0.58
CA GLY A 67 5.55 10.72 0.03
C GLY A 67 6.48 9.98 -0.94
N THR A 68 6.35 10.22 -2.24
CA THR A 68 7.33 9.77 -3.23
C THR A 68 8.67 10.49 -3.02
N LEU A 69 8.69 11.74 -2.52
CA LEU A 69 9.93 12.46 -2.20
C LEU A 69 10.41 12.17 -0.77
N ASP A 70 9.48 12.05 0.18
CA ASP A 70 9.76 11.87 1.61
C ASP A 70 9.87 10.38 1.99
N ILE A 71 10.99 9.76 1.60
CA ILE A 71 11.27 8.36 1.93
C ILE A 71 12.35 8.21 3.02
N PRO A 72 12.27 7.17 3.87
CA PRO A 72 13.27 6.91 4.92
C PRO A 72 14.68 6.84 4.34
N ASN A 73 15.67 7.41 5.02
CA ASN A 73 17.06 7.40 4.53
C ASN A 73 17.63 5.97 4.54
N ILE A 74 17.93 5.44 3.34
CA ILE A 74 18.45 4.08 3.11
C ILE A 74 19.90 4.07 2.61
N ASN A 75 20.64 5.17 2.79
CA ASN A 75 21.95 5.38 2.16
C ASN A 75 23.08 4.58 2.82
N SER A 76 22.83 3.90 3.95
CA SER A 76 23.80 3.04 4.62
C SER A 76 23.23 1.65 4.87
N TRP A 77 24.11 0.65 4.95
CA TRP A 77 23.74 -0.73 5.29
C TRP A 77 23.04 -0.79 6.65
N ALA A 78 23.56 -0.09 7.66
CA ALA A 78 22.96 -0.04 8.99
C ALA A 78 21.52 0.50 8.96
N ARG A 79 21.27 1.62 8.25
CA ARG A 79 19.91 2.17 8.13
C ARG A 79 18.95 1.24 7.37
N ARG A 80 19.41 0.57 6.32
CA ARG A 80 18.62 -0.44 5.61
C ARG A 80 18.24 -1.59 6.53
N MET A 81 19.18 -2.12 7.29
CA MET A 81 18.91 -3.20 8.25
C MET A 81 17.93 -2.78 9.34
N GLN A 82 18.03 -1.55 9.86
CA GLN A 82 17.08 -1.05 10.86
C GLN A 82 15.64 -0.98 10.35
N ILE A 83 15.41 -0.72 9.06
CA ILE A 83 14.08 -0.80 8.45
C ILE A 83 13.59 -2.25 8.46
N PHE A 84 14.42 -3.21 8.05
CA PHE A 84 14.04 -4.62 8.06
C PHE A 84 13.75 -5.14 9.48
N PHE A 85 14.54 -4.74 10.48
CA PHE A 85 14.26 -5.09 11.88
C PHE A 85 12.95 -4.49 12.37
N ALA A 86 12.67 -3.22 12.05
CA ALA A 86 11.38 -2.61 12.40
C ALA A 86 10.20 -3.30 11.72
N MET A 87 10.39 -3.84 10.51
CA MET A 87 9.35 -4.63 9.83
C MET A 87 9.17 -6.02 10.48
N GLU A 88 10.27 -6.68 10.88
CA GLU A 88 10.23 -7.94 11.66
C GLU A 88 9.47 -7.74 12.97
N ASP A 89 9.81 -6.71 13.75
CA ASP A 89 9.19 -6.41 15.04
C ASP A 89 7.68 -6.09 14.92
N LYS A 90 7.27 -5.37 13.87
CA LYS A 90 5.89 -4.87 13.72
C LYS A 90 4.96 -5.80 12.94
N TYR A 91 5.49 -6.49 11.94
CA TYR A 91 4.69 -7.23 10.95
C TYR A 91 5.09 -8.70 10.85
N GLY A 92 6.07 -9.15 11.64
CA GLY A 92 6.57 -10.53 11.58
C GLY A 92 7.24 -10.86 10.25
N SER A 93 7.82 -9.85 9.59
CA SER A 93 8.65 -10.04 8.40
C SER A 93 9.76 -11.04 8.69
N GLU A 94 10.13 -11.84 7.70
CA GLU A 94 11.14 -12.88 7.87
C GLU A 94 12.01 -12.94 6.63
N ILE A 95 13.33 -13.01 6.80
CA ILE A 95 14.27 -13.23 5.71
C ILE A 95 14.59 -14.72 5.59
N LYS A 96 14.53 -15.25 4.38
CA LYS A 96 14.89 -16.64 4.05
C LYS A 96 15.90 -16.68 2.92
N LYS A 97 16.74 -17.71 2.91
CA LYS A 97 17.62 -18.03 1.80
C LYS A 97 17.07 -19.24 1.06
N ILE A 98 16.70 -19.05 -0.21
CA ILE A 98 16.14 -20.09 -1.08
C ILE A 98 17.00 -20.11 -2.35
N ASP A 99 17.53 -21.28 -2.71
CA ASP A 99 18.38 -21.47 -3.91
C ASP A 99 19.54 -20.48 -4.07
N GLY A 100 20.11 -20.04 -2.93
CA GLY A 100 21.24 -19.10 -2.91
C GLY A 100 20.86 -17.63 -2.81
N GLU A 101 19.59 -17.30 -3.04
CA GLU A 101 19.05 -15.94 -3.07
C GLU A 101 18.29 -15.60 -1.78
N TYR A 102 18.28 -14.32 -1.41
CA TYR A 102 17.57 -13.83 -0.21
C TYR A 102 16.17 -13.35 -0.56
N TYR A 103 15.17 -13.88 0.15
CA TYR A 103 13.76 -13.51 0.03
C TYR A 103 13.27 -12.91 1.33
N LEU A 104 12.56 -11.79 1.25
CA LEU A 104 11.92 -11.15 2.39
C LEU A 104 10.41 -11.44 2.34
N ARG A 105 9.88 -12.15 3.33
CA ARG A 105 8.45 -12.16 3.59
C ARG A 105 8.09 -10.81 4.21
N ILE A 106 7.20 -10.07 3.56
CA ILE A 106 6.81 -8.72 4.01
C ILE A 106 6.06 -8.77 5.34
N GLU A 107 5.14 -9.72 5.52
CA GLU A 107 4.42 -9.89 6.78
C GLU A 107 4.00 -11.35 6.97
N LYS A 108 3.79 -11.75 8.23
CA LYS A 108 3.24 -13.07 8.54
C LYS A 108 1.72 -13.00 8.54
N THR A 109 1.06 -14.01 7.99
CA THR A 109 -0.38 -14.20 8.18
C THR A 109 -0.63 -14.58 9.63
N TYR A 110 -1.45 -13.80 10.34
CA TYR A 110 -1.90 -14.13 11.69
C TYR A 110 -3.29 -14.77 11.59
N PRO A 111 -3.45 -16.07 11.89
CA PRO A 111 -4.74 -16.75 11.84
C PRO A 111 -5.79 -16.11 12.74
N ASP A 112 -5.34 -15.49 13.83
CA ASP A 112 -6.15 -14.92 14.90
C ASP A 112 -6.58 -13.46 14.61
N GLU A 113 -6.04 -12.84 13.55
CA GLU A 113 -6.38 -11.47 13.11
C GLU A 113 -6.63 -11.43 11.57
N PRO A 114 -7.67 -12.10 11.07
CA PRO A 114 -7.91 -12.26 9.64
C PRO A 114 -8.26 -10.95 8.93
N CYS A 115 -8.87 -9.99 9.63
CA CYS A 115 -9.26 -8.68 9.09
C CYS A 115 -8.04 -7.82 8.73
N ILE A 116 -7.15 -7.60 9.71
CA ILE A 116 -5.91 -6.82 9.57
C ILE A 116 -5.03 -7.46 8.50
N THR A 117 -4.91 -8.79 8.52
CA THR A 117 -4.17 -9.53 7.49
C THR A 117 -4.77 -9.32 6.10
N GLY A 118 -6.10 -9.31 5.95
CA GLY A 118 -6.77 -9.07 4.68
C GLY A 118 -6.45 -7.69 4.09
N VAL A 119 -6.45 -6.66 4.93
CA VAL A 119 -6.25 -5.28 4.49
C VAL A 119 -4.82 -5.05 4.06
N ARG A 120 -3.85 -5.49 4.86
CA ARG A 120 -2.44 -5.38 4.51
C ARG A 120 -2.10 -6.21 3.25
N ASN A 121 -2.68 -7.40 3.13
CA ASN A 121 -2.56 -8.21 1.92
C ASN A 121 -3.11 -7.52 0.67
N ALA A 122 -4.16 -6.70 0.77
CA ALA A 122 -4.71 -6.02 -0.40
C ALA A 122 -3.77 -4.93 -0.94
N VAL A 123 -3.00 -4.23 -0.09
CA VAL A 123 -1.95 -3.31 -0.55
C VAL A 123 -0.86 -4.05 -1.32
N LEU A 124 -0.42 -5.19 -0.78
CA LEU A 124 0.58 -6.04 -1.43
C LEU A 124 0.05 -6.66 -2.73
N GLN A 125 -1.22 -7.05 -2.75
CA GLN A 125 -1.88 -7.59 -3.93
C GLN A 125 -1.96 -6.55 -5.05
N GLU A 126 -2.24 -5.28 -4.74
CA GLU A 126 -2.21 -4.20 -5.74
C GLU A 126 -0.83 -4.11 -6.41
N TRP A 127 0.23 -4.23 -5.62
CA TRP A 127 1.57 -4.23 -6.17
C TRP A 127 1.85 -5.48 -7.03
N VAL A 128 1.44 -6.67 -6.57
CA VAL A 128 1.55 -7.92 -7.34
C VAL A 128 0.83 -7.81 -8.68
N ASP A 129 -0.39 -7.28 -8.69
CA ASP A 129 -1.20 -7.12 -9.91
C ASP A 129 -0.52 -6.15 -10.89
N MET A 130 -0.09 -4.98 -10.41
CA MET A 130 0.59 -3.97 -11.23
C MET A 130 1.93 -4.48 -11.77
N TYR A 131 2.69 -5.23 -10.97
CA TYR A 131 3.96 -5.81 -11.41
C TYR A 131 3.73 -6.95 -12.42
N THR A 132 2.75 -7.81 -12.20
CA THR A 132 2.37 -8.88 -13.13
C THR A 132 1.90 -8.31 -14.46
N ALA A 133 1.04 -7.29 -14.44
CA ALA A 133 0.59 -6.59 -15.64
C ALA A 133 1.76 -5.99 -16.44
N LEU A 134 2.81 -5.50 -15.76
CA LEU A 134 4.04 -5.03 -16.40
C LEU A 134 4.81 -6.19 -17.05
N GLN A 135 4.99 -7.32 -16.34
CA GLN A 135 5.70 -8.50 -16.88
C GLN A 135 4.98 -9.12 -18.08
N GLU A 136 3.65 -9.11 -18.07
CA GLU A 136 2.81 -9.62 -19.15
C GLU A 136 2.63 -8.61 -20.30
N GLY A 137 3.18 -7.40 -20.19
CA GLY A 137 3.07 -6.35 -21.20
C GLY A 137 1.66 -5.74 -21.33
N LYS A 138 0.79 -5.93 -20.33
CA LYS A 138 -0.55 -5.31 -20.26
C LYS A 138 -0.47 -3.80 -19.95
N ILE A 139 0.60 -3.38 -19.26
CA ILE A 139 0.94 -1.98 -19.03
C ILE A 139 2.40 -1.72 -19.38
N THR A 140 2.68 -0.48 -19.74
CA THR A 140 4.02 0.03 -20.02
C THR A 140 4.78 0.32 -18.72
N LYS A 141 6.12 0.42 -18.84
CA LYS A 141 6.96 0.88 -17.74
C LYS A 141 6.56 2.27 -17.23
N SER A 142 6.14 3.16 -18.13
CA SER A 142 5.66 4.50 -17.78
C SER A 142 4.37 4.48 -16.96
N GLU A 143 3.41 3.61 -17.28
CA GLU A 143 2.17 3.47 -16.51
C GLU A 143 2.44 2.88 -15.12
N TYR A 144 3.30 1.87 -15.02
CA TYR A 144 3.72 1.31 -13.75
C TYR A 144 4.47 2.32 -12.87
N ASP A 145 5.34 3.13 -13.47
CA ASP A 145 6.06 4.20 -12.77
C ASP A 145 5.12 5.31 -12.33
N TYR A 146 4.17 5.72 -13.19
CA TYR A 146 3.13 6.68 -12.84
C TYR A 146 2.31 6.24 -11.63
N TRP A 147 1.89 4.97 -11.58
CA TRP A 147 1.19 4.39 -10.44
C TRP A 147 2.03 4.47 -9.16
N ARG A 148 3.25 3.92 -9.16
CA ARG A 148 4.12 3.91 -7.97
C ARG A 148 4.49 5.30 -7.47
N TYR A 149 4.68 6.27 -8.36
CA TYR A 149 5.03 7.65 -7.98
C TYR A 149 3.83 8.45 -7.49
N ASN A 150 2.60 7.97 -7.71
CA ASN A 150 1.37 8.58 -7.24
C ASN A 150 0.65 7.74 -6.18
N TYR A 151 1.33 6.75 -5.61
CA TYR A 151 0.76 5.88 -4.57
C TYR A 151 0.64 6.63 -3.21
N PRO A 152 -0.45 6.44 -2.45
CA PRO A 152 -1.67 5.74 -2.86
C PRO A 152 -2.50 6.60 -3.83
N GLN A 153 -3.02 5.98 -4.89
CA GLN A 153 -3.99 6.67 -5.75
C GLN A 153 -5.37 6.63 -5.08
N ARG A 154 -6.09 7.76 -5.12
CA ARG A 154 -7.46 7.81 -4.63
C ARG A 154 -8.31 6.82 -5.44
N GLY A 155 -8.92 5.87 -4.76
CA GLY A 155 -9.73 4.85 -5.42
C GLY A 155 -10.12 3.74 -4.45
N ASN A 156 -10.87 2.78 -4.99
CA ASN A 156 -11.16 1.54 -4.29
C ASN A 156 -10.29 0.44 -4.90
N TYR A 157 -9.54 -0.27 -4.06
CA TYR A 157 -8.86 -1.49 -4.44
C TYR A 157 -9.41 -2.63 -3.58
N ASN A 158 -10.11 -3.57 -4.21
CA ASN A 158 -10.97 -4.54 -3.53
C ASN A 158 -11.96 -3.86 -2.55
N TYR A 159 -11.81 -4.10 -1.25
CA TYR A 159 -12.63 -3.54 -0.17
C TYR A 159 -11.94 -2.40 0.58
N ILE A 160 -10.77 -1.95 0.12
CA ILE A 160 -10.04 -0.82 0.72
C ILE A 160 -10.31 0.45 -0.09
N THR A 161 -10.76 1.49 0.59
CA THR A 161 -10.79 2.85 0.03
C THR A 161 -9.51 3.56 0.44
N PHE A 162 -8.59 3.75 -0.50
CA PHE A 162 -7.45 4.62 -0.29
C PHE A 162 -7.91 6.08 -0.32
N ARG A 163 -7.93 6.72 0.85
CA ARG A 163 -8.04 8.18 0.92
C ARG A 163 -6.66 8.77 0.64
N ARG A 164 -6.64 9.89 -0.09
CA ARG A 164 -5.40 10.49 -0.65
C ARG A 164 -4.48 11.05 0.44
N ASP A 165 -5.02 11.21 1.63
CA ASP A 165 -4.40 11.62 2.86
C ASP A 165 -4.00 10.38 3.65
N TYR A 166 -2.76 10.36 4.15
CA TYR A 166 -2.15 9.33 5.00
C TYR A 166 -2.87 9.10 6.36
N ILE A 167 -4.17 9.40 6.42
CA ILE A 167 -4.99 9.45 7.63
C ILE A 167 -5.94 8.25 7.56
N GLU A 168 -5.49 7.20 8.24
CA GLU A 168 -6.20 5.97 8.60
C GLU A 168 -6.56 5.02 7.45
N GLU A 169 -5.94 3.83 7.48
CA GLU A 169 -6.51 2.61 6.90
C GLU A 169 -7.87 2.40 7.58
N VAL A 170 -8.94 2.91 6.98
CA VAL A 170 -10.29 2.61 7.46
C VAL A 170 -10.74 1.37 6.72
N ASP A 171 -10.72 0.24 7.43
CA ASP A 171 -11.28 -1.01 6.95
C ASP A 171 -12.80 -0.88 6.81
N SER A 172 -13.24 -0.39 5.66
CA SER A 172 -14.66 -0.28 5.36
C SER A 172 -15.16 -1.60 4.79
N TYR A 173 -15.35 -2.59 5.64
CA TYR A 173 -16.08 -3.79 5.25
C TYR A 173 -17.56 -3.47 5.05
N PRO A 174 -18.22 -4.05 4.01
CA PRO A 174 -19.67 -4.15 4.03
C PRO A 174 -20.12 -4.78 5.36
N VAL A 175 -21.14 -4.22 6.01
CA VAL A 175 -21.61 -4.64 7.34
C VAL A 175 -21.80 -6.16 7.43
N LYS A 176 -22.30 -6.78 6.36
CA LYS A 176 -22.51 -8.23 6.28
C LYS A 176 -21.21 -9.04 6.28
N TYR A 177 -20.15 -8.52 5.67
CA TYR A 177 -18.83 -9.17 5.70
C TYR A 177 -18.16 -9.02 7.06
N LYS A 178 -18.32 -7.88 7.74
CA LYS A 178 -17.85 -7.71 9.13
C LYS A 178 -18.51 -8.72 10.07
N ALA A 179 -19.83 -8.91 9.96
CA ALA A 179 -20.54 -9.93 10.74
C ALA A 179 -20.02 -11.37 10.51
N LEU A 180 -19.60 -11.69 9.28
CA LEU A 180 -18.99 -12.99 8.97
C LEU A 180 -17.59 -13.14 9.59
N LEU A 181 -16.80 -12.07 9.61
CA LEU A 181 -15.49 -12.04 10.24
C LEU A 181 -15.60 -12.20 11.76
N ASP A 182 -16.53 -11.48 12.39
CA ASP A 182 -16.82 -11.60 13.83
C ASP A 182 -17.26 -13.03 14.17
N PHE A 183 -18.14 -13.63 13.37
CA PHE A 183 -18.54 -15.03 13.54
C PHE A 183 -17.36 -16.01 13.42
N LYS A 184 -16.41 -15.74 12.52
CA LYS A 184 -15.22 -16.57 12.36
C LYS A 184 -14.30 -16.50 13.59
N GLU A 185 -14.12 -15.32 14.17
CA GLU A 185 -13.38 -15.15 15.43
C GLU A 185 -14.05 -15.92 16.58
N GLU A 186 -15.37 -15.85 16.70
CA GLU A 186 -16.12 -16.63 17.71
C GLU A 186 -15.92 -18.14 17.57
N VAL A 187 -15.91 -18.68 16.34
CA VAL A 187 -15.63 -20.10 16.09
C VAL A 187 -14.19 -20.45 16.46
N GLN A 188 -13.22 -19.58 16.18
CA GLN A 188 -11.82 -19.79 16.56
C GLN A 188 -11.64 -19.80 18.08
N GLU A 189 -12.28 -18.88 18.81
CA GLU A 189 -12.25 -18.84 20.27
C GLU A 189 -12.90 -20.06 20.92
N ALA A 190 -13.97 -20.59 20.30
CA ALA A 190 -14.63 -21.80 20.74
C ALA A 190 -13.75 -23.04 20.51
N THR A 191 -12.97 -23.07 19.44
CA THR A 191 -12.16 -24.24 19.04
C THR A 191 -10.70 -24.20 19.52
N ALA A 192 -10.29 -23.19 20.30
CA ALA A 192 -8.95 -23.07 20.88
C ALA A 192 -8.63 -24.20 21.88
N GLU A 193 -7.37 -24.65 21.91
CA GLU A 193 -6.91 -25.79 22.74
C GLU A 193 -7.27 -25.64 24.23
N ASN A 194 -7.78 -26.73 24.84
CA ASN A 194 -8.21 -26.87 26.24
C ASN A 194 -9.58 -26.28 26.65
N LYS A 195 -10.48 -25.94 25.72
CA LYS A 195 -11.91 -25.70 26.03
C LYS A 195 -12.78 -26.89 25.61
N ALA A 196 -13.47 -27.49 26.59
CA ALA A 196 -14.61 -28.35 26.28
C ALA A 196 -15.78 -27.45 25.85
N VAL A 197 -16.13 -27.48 24.57
CA VAL A 197 -17.31 -26.78 24.03
C VAL A 197 -18.53 -27.66 24.28
N ASP A 198 -19.59 -27.09 24.85
CA ASP A 198 -20.83 -27.82 25.10
C ASP A 198 -21.68 -27.95 23.81
N ASP A 199 -22.50 -29.01 23.75
CA ASP A 199 -23.32 -29.33 22.57
C ASP A 199 -24.26 -28.19 22.14
N LYS A 200 -24.71 -27.36 23.08
CA LYS A 200 -25.60 -26.23 22.78
C LYS A 200 -24.85 -25.13 22.04
N THR A 201 -23.60 -24.86 22.44
CA THR A 201 -22.72 -23.93 21.71
C THR A 201 -22.41 -24.44 20.30
N ILE A 202 -22.18 -25.75 20.13
CA ILE A 202 -21.97 -26.35 18.80
C ILE A 202 -23.21 -26.17 17.90
N GLN A 203 -24.40 -26.47 18.42
CA GLN A 203 -25.66 -26.29 17.67
C GLN A 203 -25.91 -24.84 17.27
N ASP A 204 -25.59 -23.87 18.13
CA ASP A 204 -25.71 -22.44 17.81
C ASP A 204 -24.77 -22.03 16.67
N LEU A 205 -23.49 -22.45 16.73
CA LEU A 205 -22.52 -22.19 15.67
C LEU A 205 -22.96 -22.82 14.33
N GLU A 206 -23.47 -24.06 14.36
CA GLU A 206 -23.98 -24.72 13.15
C GLU A 206 -25.18 -23.97 12.54
N ALA A 207 -26.13 -23.52 13.36
CA ALA A 207 -27.29 -22.76 12.90
C ALA A 207 -26.87 -21.41 12.26
N ARG A 208 -25.93 -20.71 12.89
CA ARG A 208 -25.39 -19.44 12.38
C ARG A 208 -24.58 -19.63 11.09
N TYR A 209 -23.82 -20.72 10.99
CA TYR A 209 -23.13 -21.09 9.75
C TYR A 209 -24.13 -21.34 8.61
N GLN A 210 -25.17 -22.14 8.84
CA GLN A 210 -26.18 -22.46 7.83
C GLN A 210 -26.92 -21.20 7.35
N GLU A 211 -27.26 -20.28 8.26
CA GLU A 211 -27.90 -19.03 7.87
C GLU A 211 -26.96 -18.11 7.09
N ALA A 212 -25.68 -18.02 7.48
CA ALA A 212 -24.67 -17.26 6.74
C ALA A 212 -24.46 -17.82 5.32
N GLU A 213 -24.35 -19.16 5.18
CA GLU A 213 -24.23 -19.84 3.89
C GLU A 213 -25.45 -19.57 2.99
N ARG A 214 -26.66 -19.63 3.56
CA ARG A 214 -27.91 -19.32 2.86
C ARG A 214 -27.92 -17.89 2.32
N LEU A 215 -27.58 -16.91 3.16
CA LEU A 215 -27.57 -15.49 2.78
C LEU A 215 -26.52 -15.18 1.71
N ILE A 216 -25.29 -15.68 1.87
CA ILE A 216 -24.20 -15.49 0.89
C ILE A 216 -24.58 -16.11 -0.46
N SER A 217 -25.13 -17.33 -0.43
CA SER A 217 -25.56 -18.02 -1.66
C SER A 217 -26.66 -17.26 -2.39
N GLN A 218 -27.61 -16.68 -1.65
CA GLN A 218 -28.67 -15.84 -2.21
C GLN A 218 -28.10 -14.59 -2.89
N GLU A 219 -27.21 -13.85 -2.21
CA GLU A 219 -26.60 -12.64 -2.79
C GLU A 219 -25.78 -12.93 -4.05
N LEU A 220 -25.00 -14.03 -4.04
CA LEU A 220 -24.24 -14.45 -5.21
C LEU A 220 -25.15 -14.82 -6.39
N ALA A 221 -26.30 -15.44 -6.13
CA ALA A 221 -27.30 -15.74 -7.15
C ALA A 221 -27.92 -14.46 -7.75
N GLU A 222 -28.27 -13.48 -6.91
CA GLU A 222 -28.80 -12.18 -7.34
C GLU A 222 -27.76 -11.41 -8.19
N LEU A 223 -26.50 -11.38 -7.76
CA LEU A 223 -25.40 -10.77 -8.52
C LEU A 223 -25.20 -11.47 -9.86
N ARG A 224 -25.24 -12.81 -9.89
CA ARG A 224 -25.11 -13.58 -11.12
C ARG A 224 -26.22 -13.23 -12.11
N GLN A 225 -27.46 -13.15 -11.63
CA GLN A 225 -28.61 -12.77 -12.44
C GLN A 225 -28.46 -11.33 -12.99
N ALA A 226 -28.00 -10.39 -12.17
CA ALA A 226 -27.74 -9.01 -12.59
C ALA A 226 -26.68 -8.93 -13.70
N ILE A 227 -25.57 -9.67 -13.56
CA ILE A 227 -24.51 -9.76 -14.57
C ILE A 227 -25.05 -10.36 -15.89
N ASP A 228 -25.84 -11.42 -15.81
CA ASP A 228 -26.40 -12.07 -17.00
C ASP A 228 -27.44 -11.18 -17.71
N ASN A 229 -28.20 -10.38 -16.96
CA ASN A 229 -29.06 -9.33 -17.53
C ASN A 229 -28.23 -8.24 -18.23
N ALA A 230 -27.14 -7.77 -17.62
CA ALA A 230 -26.26 -6.76 -18.21
C ALA A 230 -25.58 -7.25 -19.50
N LYS A 231 -25.24 -8.54 -19.60
CA LYS A 231 -24.73 -9.15 -20.83
C LYS A 231 -25.77 -9.19 -21.96
N ARG A 232 -27.05 -9.42 -21.62
CA ARG A 232 -28.15 -9.47 -22.59
C ARG A 232 -28.57 -8.09 -23.10
N SER A 233 -28.26 -7.02 -22.35
CA SER A 233 -28.50 -5.64 -22.75
C SER A 233 -27.39 -5.02 -23.63
N LYS A 234 -26.42 -5.83 -24.06
CA LYS A 234 -25.31 -5.44 -24.95
C LYS A 234 -25.52 -6.02 -26.33
#